data_AF-A0A9W8MSY8-F1
#
_entry.id   AF-A0A9W8MSY8-F1
#
_cell.length_a   1.000
_cell.length_b   1.000
_cell.length_c   1.000
_cell.angle_alpha   90.00
_cell.angle_beta   90.00
_cell.angle_gamma   90.00
#
_symmetry.space_group_name_H-M   'P 1'
#
loop_
_entity.id
_entity.type
_entity.pdbx_description
1 polymer ?
#
loop_
_entity_poly.entity_id
_entity_poly.type
_entity_poly.pdbx_seq_one_letter_code
_entity_poly.pdbx_strand_id
1 'polypeptide(L)'
;MPASKSVKLNTGAEMPTIGLGTWKSGTGEVAHAVEFALKNGYKHIDTATAYENEAEVGQGIKASGVPRDSFFLTTKLNNNDHLRVEEALDFSLKALGTDYLDLWLMHWPAPMVQDLSGPDRSIDWLDTWKKMVEVYKENPGKLKAIGVSNFCIDWLKRLLENSDVVPAVNQIELHPSCTQEELVEFCRQKGIVVTAYSPLGSNDSPLLSNEIAKKIAGKYNVHPANVLISLQANKPGVNVLSKSVTNSRIISNLNVINLTDEEIKELQDIDKTNHFRVCHPNWTGWGSLGFSDCEMLRAIIQKAIESVIHAHILISLPSEIKIEGDGYVLHASRKPWLYGQKLNLAWGNQPIRACPDKWTFVFELVDDDKATPRHAEGL
;
A
#
# COMPACT_ATOMS: atom_id res chain seq x y z
N MET A 1 -16.28 -10.93 18.27
CA MET A 1 -17.30 -9.83 18.33
C MET A 1 -18.00 -9.73 16.98
N PRO A 2 -19.27 -9.26 16.89
CA PRO A 2 -19.92 -9.13 15.58
C PRO A 2 -19.22 -8.08 14.72
N ALA A 3 -19.28 -8.24 13.40
CA ALA A 3 -18.70 -7.29 12.47
C ALA A 3 -19.30 -5.90 12.63
N SER A 4 -18.45 -4.87 12.62
CA SER A 4 -18.90 -3.49 12.74
C SER A 4 -19.63 -3.04 11.46
N LYS A 5 -20.63 -2.17 11.60
CA LYS A 5 -21.30 -1.51 10.46
C LYS A 5 -20.66 -0.16 10.12
N SER A 6 -20.07 0.49 11.11
CA SER A 6 -19.26 1.69 10.98
C SER A 6 -18.09 1.66 11.96
N VAL A 7 -17.08 2.47 11.65
CA VAL A 7 -15.95 2.79 12.51
C VAL A 7 -15.96 4.30 12.77
N LYS A 8 -15.75 4.69 14.02
CA LYS A 8 -15.70 6.09 14.42
C LYS A 8 -14.29 6.64 14.25
N LEU A 9 -14.13 7.68 13.43
CA LEU A 9 -12.86 8.38 13.25
C LEU A 9 -12.54 9.26 14.47
N ASN A 10 -11.27 9.64 14.63
CA ASN A 10 -10.85 10.59 15.68
C ASN A 10 -11.48 12.00 15.52
N THR A 11 -11.99 12.34 14.33
CA THR A 11 -12.78 13.54 14.06
C THR A 11 -14.22 13.44 14.58
N GLY A 12 -14.65 12.25 15.01
CA GLY A 12 -16.02 11.96 15.42
C GLY A 12 -16.94 11.50 14.29
N ALA A 13 -16.49 11.54 13.03
CA ALA A 13 -17.25 11.06 11.89
C ALA A 13 -17.44 9.52 11.93
N GLU A 14 -18.60 9.05 11.49
CA GLU A 14 -18.91 7.63 11.33
C GLU A 14 -18.61 7.19 9.90
N MET A 15 -17.57 6.39 9.72
CA MET A 15 -17.16 5.84 8.44
C MET A 15 -17.75 4.43 8.27
N PRO A 16 -18.51 4.13 7.21
CA PRO A 16 -19.06 2.78 7.00
C PRO A 16 -17.96 1.73 6.91
N THR A 17 -18.16 0.55 7.47
CA THR A 17 -17.10 -0.48 7.55
C THR A 17 -16.73 -1.07 6.19
N ILE A 18 -17.68 -1.14 5.25
CA ILE A 18 -17.47 -1.68 3.90
C ILE A 18 -17.50 -0.54 2.88
N GLY A 19 -16.43 -0.40 2.11
CA GLY A 19 -16.33 0.54 1.00
C GLY A 19 -16.13 -0.14 -0.35
N LEU A 20 -16.58 0.51 -1.43
CA LEU A 20 -16.27 0.11 -2.79
C LEU A 20 -14.95 0.76 -3.22
N GLY A 21 -13.91 -0.06 -3.44
CA GLY A 21 -12.68 0.40 -4.08
C GLY A 21 -12.81 0.45 -5.60
N THR A 22 -12.22 1.47 -6.23
CA THR A 22 -12.36 1.73 -7.68
C THR A 22 -11.08 1.49 -8.49
N TRP A 23 -10.00 1.04 -7.83
CA TRP A 23 -8.70 0.78 -8.45
C TRP A 23 -8.75 -0.24 -9.61
N LYS A 24 -8.02 0.07 -10.68
CA LYS A 24 -7.74 -0.83 -11.82
C LYS A 24 -9.01 -1.46 -12.40
N SER A 25 -10.03 -0.63 -12.62
CA SER A 25 -11.23 -0.99 -13.36
C SER A 25 -11.05 -0.63 -14.83
N GLY A 26 -11.71 -1.33 -15.74
CA GLY A 26 -11.68 -0.98 -17.15
C GLY A 26 -12.34 0.38 -17.39
N THR A 27 -11.94 1.06 -18.47
CA THR A 27 -12.57 2.31 -18.91
C THR A 27 -14.07 2.13 -19.07
N GLY A 28 -14.87 3.02 -18.48
CA GLY A 28 -16.33 3.00 -18.53
C GLY A 28 -17.00 2.06 -17.52
N GLU A 29 -16.25 1.21 -16.80
CA GLU A 29 -16.84 0.29 -15.82
C GLU A 29 -17.10 0.97 -14.46
N VAL A 30 -16.35 2.02 -14.12
CA VAL A 30 -16.38 2.61 -12.77
C VAL A 30 -17.68 3.35 -12.52
N ALA A 31 -18.16 4.12 -13.49
CA ALA A 31 -19.41 4.85 -13.36
C ALA A 31 -20.59 3.91 -13.06
N HIS A 32 -20.69 2.79 -13.79
CA HIS A 32 -21.72 1.78 -13.56
C HIS A 32 -21.58 1.11 -12.18
N ALA A 33 -20.36 0.71 -11.81
CA ALA A 33 -20.11 0.05 -10.53
C ALA A 33 -20.48 0.96 -9.34
N VAL A 34 -20.11 2.24 -9.40
CA VAL A 34 -20.44 3.23 -8.36
C VAL A 34 -21.94 3.50 -8.30
N GLU A 35 -22.59 3.72 -9.45
CA GLU A 35 -24.03 3.89 -9.53
C GLU A 35 -24.76 2.71 -8.89
N PHE A 36 -24.40 1.50 -9.31
CA PHE A 36 -25.02 0.27 -8.84
C PHE A 36 -24.77 0.05 -7.35
N ALA A 37 -23.54 0.25 -6.86
CA ALA A 37 -23.20 0.08 -5.46
C ALA A 37 -24.01 1.03 -4.55
N LEU A 38 -24.08 2.32 -4.89
CA LEU A 38 -24.83 3.31 -4.11
C LEU A 38 -26.34 2.99 -4.09
N LYS A 39 -26.92 2.62 -5.24
CA LYS A 39 -28.32 2.18 -5.33
C LYS A 39 -28.62 0.90 -4.53
N ASN A 40 -27.61 0.09 -4.25
CA ASN A 40 -27.73 -1.20 -3.56
C ASN A 40 -27.09 -1.21 -2.17
N GLY A 41 -26.97 -0.05 -1.53
CA GLY A 41 -26.71 0.05 -0.09
C GLY A 41 -25.24 0.25 0.31
N TYR A 42 -24.30 0.38 -0.63
CA TYR A 42 -22.99 0.92 -0.28
C TYR A 42 -23.15 2.36 0.22
N LYS A 43 -22.42 2.66 1.29
CA LYS A 43 -22.35 4.00 1.87
C LYS A 43 -20.94 4.54 1.91
N HIS A 44 -19.98 3.87 1.30
CA HIS A 44 -18.60 4.33 1.23
C HIS A 44 -18.01 4.02 -0.16
N ILE A 45 -17.51 5.04 -0.82
CA ILE A 45 -16.81 4.96 -2.11
C ILE A 45 -15.37 5.44 -1.90
N ASP A 46 -14.41 4.65 -2.36
CA ASP A 46 -12.98 4.96 -2.32
C ASP A 46 -12.40 5.04 -3.73
N THR A 47 -11.73 6.15 -4.02
CA THR A 47 -11.00 6.41 -5.26
C THR A 47 -9.68 7.11 -4.97
N ALA A 48 -8.95 7.52 -6.00
CA ALA A 48 -7.74 8.34 -5.90
C ALA A 48 -7.49 9.02 -7.25
N THR A 49 -6.84 10.18 -7.23
CA THR A 49 -6.39 10.85 -8.47
C THR A 49 -5.49 9.96 -9.32
N ALA A 50 -4.62 9.16 -8.67
CA ALA A 50 -3.75 8.19 -9.33
C ALA A 50 -4.49 7.07 -10.09
N TYR A 51 -5.80 6.90 -9.86
CA TYR A 51 -6.59 5.86 -10.53
C TYR A 51 -7.11 6.34 -11.90
N GLU A 52 -6.95 7.63 -12.20
CA GLU A 52 -7.35 8.27 -13.46
C GLU A 52 -8.84 8.08 -13.79
N ASN A 53 -9.68 7.88 -12.77
CA ASN A 53 -11.10 7.56 -12.92
C ASN A 53 -12.04 8.35 -12.02
N GLU A 54 -11.56 9.40 -11.32
CA GLU A 54 -12.39 10.25 -10.47
C GLU A 54 -13.58 10.87 -11.22
N ALA A 55 -13.39 11.21 -12.50
CA ALA A 55 -14.47 11.69 -13.36
C ALA A 55 -15.57 10.64 -13.58
N GLU A 56 -15.21 9.37 -13.75
CA GLU A 56 -16.20 8.27 -13.85
C GLU A 56 -16.89 8.02 -12.51
N VAL A 57 -16.17 8.12 -11.38
CA VAL A 57 -16.76 8.04 -10.05
C VAL A 57 -17.81 9.14 -9.87
N GLY A 58 -17.50 10.38 -10.25
CA GLY A 58 -18.45 11.50 -10.21
C GLY A 58 -19.68 11.28 -11.09
N GLN A 59 -19.50 10.71 -12.29
CA GLN A 59 -20.62 10.31 -13.16
C GLN A 59 -21.51 9.25 -12.50
N GLY A 60 -20.92 8.23 -11.89
CA GLY A 60 -21.65 7.18 -11.17
C GLY A 60 -22.41 7.72 -9.95
N ILE A 61 -21.80 8.61 -9.17
CA ILE A 61 -22.45 9.32 -8.05
C ILE A 61 -23.67 10.08 -8.57
N LYS A 62 -23.51 10.89 -9.61
CA LYS A 62 -24.60 11.67 -10.20
C LYS A 62 -25.72 10.78 -10.73
N ALA A 63 -25.38 9.71 -11.44
CA ALA A 63 -26.34 8.75 -12.00
C ALA A 63 -27.08 7.94 -10.92
N SER A 64 -26.46 7.75 -9.75
CA SER A 64 -27.08 7.04 -8.63
C SER A 64 -28.33 7.75 -8.11
N GLY A 65 -28.36 9.09 -8.18
CA GLY A 65 -29.39 9.93 -7.58
C GLY A 65 -29.40 9.90 -6.04
N VAL A 66 -28.41 9.26 -5.41
CA VAL A 66 -28.29 9.14 -3.96
C VAL A 66 -27.79 10.47 -3.38
N PRO A 67 -28.43 11.01 -2.32
CA PRO A 67 -27.99 12.26 -1.69
C PRO A 67 -26.53 12.21 -1.24
N ARG A 68 -25.75 13.25 -1.55
CA ARG A 68 -24.31 13.31 -1.27
C ARG A 68 -23.97 13.12 0.22
N ASP A 69 -24.82 13.60 1.11
CA ASP A 69 -24.68 13.50 2.57
C ASP A 69 -25.06 12.13 3.16
N SER A 70 -25.54 11.19 2.33
CA SER A 70 -25.93 9.85 2.77
C SER A 70 -24.83 8.78 2.61
N PHE A 71 -23.69 9.14 2.03
CA PHE A 71 -22.53 8.27 1.87
C PHE A 71 -21.21 9.02 2.09
N PHE A 72 -20.17 8.24 2.37
CA PHE A 72 -18.81 8.65 2.65
C PHE A 72 -17.98 8.55 1.36
N LEU A 73 -17.24 9.60 1.00
CA LEU A 73 -16.40 9.64 -0.19
C LEU A 73 -14.94 9.91 0.18
N THR A 74 -14.07 9.00 -0.24
CA THR A 74 -12.62 9.07 -0.06
C THR A 74 -11.91 9.26 -1.39
N THR A 75 -10.97 10.21 -1.46
CA THR A 75 -9.96 10.27 -2.52
C THR A 75 -8.58 10.58 -1.95
N LYS A 76 -7.55 10.66 -2.80
CA LYS A 76 -6.14 10.70 -2.37
C LYS A 76 -5.32 11.65 -3.23
N LEU A 77 -4.45 12.44 -2.56
CA LEU A 77 -3.39 13.22 -3.17
C LEU A 77 -2.39 12.29 -3.88
N ASN A 78 -2.12 12.53 -5.16
CA ASN A 78 -1.19 11.72 -5.94
C ASN A 78 0.28 12.07 -5.62
N ASN A 79 1.19 11.13 -5.89
CA ASN A 79 2.60 11.22 -5.52
C ASN A 79 3.35 12.37 -6.22
N ASN A 80 2.92 12.76 -7.42
CA ASN A 80 3.49 13.89 -8.17
C ASN A 80 2.87 15.26 -7.81
N ASP A 81 1.88 15.28 -6.91
CA ASP A 81 1.20 16.50 -6.46
C ASP A 81 1.64 16.96 -5.06
N HIS A 82 2.70 16.38 -4.50
CA HIS A 82 3.21 16.72 -3.17
C HIS A 82 3.59 18.20 -2.97
N LEU A 83 3.83 18.95 -4.06
CA LEU A 83 4.06 20.41 -4.07
C LEU A 83 2.82 21.23 -4.45
N ARG A 84 1.74 20.58 -4.87
CA ARG A 84 0.54 21.18 -5.47
C ARG A 84 -0.73 20.76 -4.75
N VAL A 85 -0.63 20.73 -3.42
CA VAL A 85 -1.66 20.17 -2.52
C VAL A 85 -3.01 20.87 -2.71
N GLU A 86 -3.03 22.20 -2.78
CA GLU A 86 -4.26 22.97 -2.98
C GLU A 86 -4.88 22.69 -4.36
N GLU A 87 -4.07 22.71 -5.43
CA GLU A 87 -4.57 22.46 -6.78
C GLU A 87 -5.08 21.02 -6.95
N ALA A 88 -4.45 20.06 -6.27
CA ALA A 88 -4.86 18.65 -6.31
C ALA A 88 -6.21 18.41 -5.62
N LEU A 89 -6.50 19.14 -4.53
CA LEU A 89 -7.82 19.10 -3.89
C LEU A 89 -8.89 19.64 -4.84
N ASP A 90 -8.66 20.83 -5.42
CA ASP A 90 -9.62 21.45 -6.34
C ASP A 90 -9.82 20.62 -7.60
N PHE A 91 -8.76 19.98 -8.12
CA PHE A 91 -8.85 19.01 -9.21
C PHE A 91 -9.79 17.85 -8.84
N SER A 92 -9.57 17.22 -7.69
CA SER A 92 -10.35 16.06 -7.24
C SER A 92 -11.82 16.42 -7.06
N LEU A 93 -12.13 17.54 -6.39
CA LEU A 93 -13.50 18.02 -6.18
C LEU A 93 -14.23 18.26 -7.51
N LYS A 94 -13.55 18.89 -8.46
CA LYS A 94 -14.08 19.14 -9.80
C LYS A 94 -14.31 17.85 -10.58
N ALA A 95 -13.34 16.92 -10.57
CA ALA A 95 -13.45 15.65 -11.27
C ALA A 95 -14.61 14.81 -10.71
N LEU A 96 -14.73 14.74 -9.39
CA LEU A 96 -15.80 14.02 -8.68
C LEU A 96 -17.16 14.72 -8.77
N GLY A 97 -17.20 16.01 -9.12
CA GLY A 97 -18.43 16.80 -9.17
C GLY A 97 -19.10 16.98 -7.81
N THR A 98 -18.29 17.19 -6.76
CA THR A 98 -18.75 17.35 -5.37
C THR A 98 -18.09 18.57 -4.73
N ASP A 99 -18.78 19.21 -3.78
CA ASP A 99 -18.25 20.38 -3.06
C ASP A 99 -17.36 20.00 -1.87
N TYR A 100 -17.43 18.74 -1.43
CA TYR A 100 -16.65 18.25 -0.29
C TYR A 100 -16.28 16.77 -0.39
N LEU A 101 -15.24 16.39 0.35
CA LEU A 101 -14.79 15.02 0.61
C LEU A 101 -14.96 14.69 2.09
N ASP A 102 -15.35 13.46 2.37
CA ASP A 102 -15.43 12.97 3.75
C ASP A 102 -14.04 12.62 4.28
N LEU A 103 -13.15 12.13 3.42
CA LEU A 103 -11.76 11.81 3.75
C LEU A 103 -10.83 12.07 2.56
N TRP A 104 -9.72 12.75 2.82
CA TRP A 104 -8.67 12.95 1.83
C TRP A 104 -7.32 12.44 2.34
N LEU A 105 -6.68 11.56 1.57
CA LEU A 105 -5.49 10.83 2.01
C LEU A 105 -4.23 11.27 1.25
N MET A 106 -3.08 11.30 1.93
CA MET A 106 -1.79 11.21 1.23
C MET A 106 -1.64 9.78 0.69
N HIS A 107 -1.60 9.59 -0.62
CA HIS A 107 -1.64 8.23 -1.20
C HIS A 107 -0.39 7.41 -0.89
N TRP A 108 0.78 8.03 -1.03
CA TRP A 108 2.04 7.49 -0.52
C TRP A 108 2.88 8.63 0.06
N PRO A 109 3.64 8.38 1.13
CA PRO A 109 4.73 9.27 1.60
C PRO A 109 5.97 9.16 0.69
N ALA A 110 5.76 9.24 -0.61
CA ALA A 110 6.78 9.05 -1.64
C ALA A 110 6.63 10.14 -2.70
N PRO A 111 7.15 11.36 -2.43
CA PRO A 111 7.11 12.45 -3.41
C PRO A 111 7.79 12.04 -4.72
N MET A 112 7.13 12.32 -5.84
CA MET A 112 7.63 11.99 -7.18
C MET A 112 7.67 13.22 -8.07
N VAL A 113 8.53 13.18 -9.09
CA VAL A 113 8.55 14.22 -10.12
C VAL A 113 7.26 14.22 -10.92
N GLN A 114 6.96 15.32 -11.62
CA GLN A 114 5.65 15.54 -12.27
C GLN A 114 5.24 14.45 -13.26
N ASP A 115 6.18 13.89 -14.02
CA ASP A 115 5.94 12.82 -14.99
C ASP A 115 5.99 11.40 -14.39
N LEU A 116 6.11 11.28 -13.06
CA LEU A 116 6.24 10.03 -12.30
C LEU A 116 7.44 9.17 -12.71
N SER A 117 8.42 9.71 -13.44
CA SER A 117 9.60 8.96 -13.92
C SER A 117 10.55 8.54 -12.79
N GLY A 118 10.43 9.17 -11.62
CA GLY A 118 11.24 8.85 -10.46
C GLY A 118 10.88 9.65 -9.22
N PRO A 119 11.61 9.43 -8.12
CA PRO A 119 11.37 10.15 -6.89
C PRO A 119 11.88 11.59 -6.97
N ASP A 120 11.15 12.51 -6.33
CA ASP A 120 11.63 13.86 -6.10
C ASP A 120 12.25 13.96 -4.70
N ARG A 121 13.58 13.87 -4.63
CA ARG A 121 14.35 13.92 -3.38
C ARG A 121 14.46 15.31 -2.76
N SER A 122 13.98 16.35 -3.45
CA SER A 122 13.96 17.70 -2.89
C SER A 122 12.82 17.93 -1.91
N ILE A 123 11.85 17.01 -1.87
CA ILE A 123 10.63 17.12 -1.08
C ILE A 123 10.67 16.08 0.05
N ASP A 124 10.34 16.54 1.26
CA ASP A 124 10.00 15.65 2.37
C ASP A 124 8.48 15.45 2.42
N TRP A 125 8.01 14.21 2.50
CA TRP A 125 6.58 13.92 2.65
C TRP A 125 5.98 14.59 3.89
N LEU A 126 6.78 14.85 4.93
CA LEU A 126 6.30 15.51 6.14
C LEU A 126 5.88 16.96 5.88
N ASP A 127 6.54 17.65 4.95
CA ASP A 127 6.15 19.00 4.56
C ASP A 127 4.86 18.98 3.71
N THR A 128 4.65 17.94 2.90
CA THR A 128 3.36 17.68 2.25
C THR A 128 2.25 17.50 3.28
N TRP A 129 2.49 16.73 4.36
CA TRP A 129 1.49 16.53 5.42
C TRP A 129 1.15 17.85 6.12
N LYS A 130 2.15 18.67 6.48
CA LYS A 130 1.91 20.01 7.04
C LYS A 130 1.05 20.86 6.12
N LYS A 131 1.33 20.83 4.81
CA LYS A 131 0.52 21.55 3.84
C LYS A 131 -0.91 21.01 3.74
N MET A 132 -1.11 19.69 3.78
CA MET A 132 -2.45 19.09 3.85
C MET A 132 -3.20 19.54 5.11
N VAL A 133 -2.52 19.67 6.26
CA VAL A 133 -3.10 20.19 7.51
C VAL A 133 -3.55 21.64 7.38
N GLU A 134 -2.74 22.50 6.75
CA GLU A 134 -3.12 23.89 6.44
C GLU A 134 -4.39 23.92 5.59
N VAL A 135 -4.39 23.21 4.45
CA VAL A 135 -5.52 23.15 3.52
C VAL A 135 -6.78 22.62 4.22
N TYR A 136 -6.64 21.60 5.06
CA TYR A 136 -7.74 21.05 5.86
C TYR A 136 -8.35 22.09 6.80
N LYS A 137 -7.52 22.81 7.55
CA LYS A 137 -7.96 23.83 8.51
C LYS A 137 -8.60 25.05 7.82
N GLU A 138 -8.08 25.44 6.66
CA GLU A 138 -8.60 26.58 5.88
C GLU A 138 -9.89 26.26 5.12
N ASN A 139 -10.19 24.97 4.87
CA ASN A 139 -11.32 24.54 4.06
C ASN A 139 -12.29 23.57 4.80
N PRO A 140 -12.86 23.94 5.96
CA PRO A 140 -13.77 23.06 6.74
C PRO A 140 -15.07 22.70 5.99
N GLY A 141 -15.42 23.48 4.96
CA GLY A 141 -16.51 23.17 4.03
C GLY A 141 -16.17 22.02 3.07
N LYS A 142 -14.92 21.96 2.58
CA LYS A 142 -14.47 21.03 1.53
C LYS A 142 -13.91 19.71 2.08
N LEU A 143 -13.35 19.68 3.29
CA LEU A 143 -12.72 18.50 3.87
C LEU A 143 -13.28 18.20 5.27
N LYS A 144 -13.78 16.99 5.49
CA LYS A 144 -14.26 16.54 6.82
C LYS A 144 -13.22 15.79 7.63
N ALA A 145 -12.26 15.14 6.97
CA ALA A 145 -11.12 14.50 7.59
C ALA A 145 -9.95 14.42 6.60
N ILE A 146 -8.73 14.36 7.14
CA ILE A 146 -7.53 14.00 6.39
C ILE A 146 -6.84 12.79 7.02
N GLY A 147 -6.13 12.03 6.19
CA GLY A 147 -5.41 10.85 6.63
C GLY A 147 -4.25 10.51 5.71
N VAL A 148 -3.71 9.31 5.88
CA VAL A 148 -2.57 8.81 5.13
C VAL A 148 -2.86 7.42 4.57
N SER A 149 -2.04 6.99 3.62
CA SER A 149 -2.05 5.64 3.06
C SER A 149 -0.61 5.16 2.93
N ASN A 150 -0.39 3.88 3.21
CA ASN A 150 0.91 3.21 3.10
C ASN A 150 1.99 3.76 4.05
N PHE A 151 1.60 4.14 5.27
CA PHE A 151 2.55 4.54 6.31
C PHE A 151 2.90 3.37 7.23
N CYS A 152 4.19 3.13 7.42
CA CYS A 152 4.72 2.24 8.45
C CYS A 152 4.73 2.91 9.84
N ILE A 153 5.02 2.13 10.89
CA ILE A 153 5.00 2.60 12.28
C ILE A 153 5.95 3.78 12.49
N ASP A 154 7.19 3.70 11.99
CA ASP A 154 8.20 4.73 12.24
C ASP A 154 7.85 6.05 11.56
N TRP A 155 7.16 6.01 10.42
CA TRP A 155 6.66 7.21 9.76
C TRP A 155 5.44 7.80 10.44
N LEU A 156 4.54 6.98 10.98
CA LEU A 156 3.46 7.48 11.83
C LEU A 156 4.02 8.12 13.10
N LYS A 157 5.04 7.54 13.76
CA LYS A 157 5.71 8.18 14.90
C LYS A 157 6.28 9.54 14.52
N ARG A 158 7.05 9.60 13.42
CA ARG A 158 7.62 10.85 12.90
C ARG A 158 6.53 11.90 12.62
N LEU A 159 5.41 11.50 12.02
CA LEU A 159 4.29 12.39 11.75
C LEU A 159 3.69 12.93 13.06
N LEU A 160 3.39 12.05 14.02
CA LEU A 160 2.75 12.41 15.29
C LEU A 160 3.65 13.28 16.19
N GLU A 161 4.97 13.17 16.06
CA GLU A 161 5.93 14.06 16.74
C GLU A 161 5.98 15.47 16.15
N ASN A 162 5.53 15.64 14.90
CA ASN A 162 5.71 16.87 14.12
C ASN A 162 4.39 17.48 13.60
N SER A 163 3.23 17.01 14.07
CA SER A 163 1.90 17.46 13.65
C SER A 163 0.94 17.48 14.83
N ASP A 164 0.10 18.51 14.91
CA ASP A 164 -0.99 18.61 15.88
C ASP A 164 -2.27 17.89 15.42
N VAL A 165 -2.36 17.56 14.13
CA VAL A 165 -3.43 16.74 13.57
C VAL A 165 -2.99 15.28 13.50
N VAL A 166 -3.73 14.42 14.19
CA VAL A 166 -3.60 12.96 14.09
C VAL A 166 -4.34 12.49 12.84
N PRO A 167 -3.72 11.73 11.92
CA PRO A 167 -4.40 11.21 10.73
C PRO A 167 -5.65 10.42 11.14
N ALA A 168 -6.80 10.72 10.50
CA ALA A 168 -8.03 10.00 10.82
C ALA A 168 -7.95 8.52 10.40
N VAL A 169 -7.23 8.24 9.31
CA VAL A 169 -7.08 6.92 8.70
C VAL A 169 -5.62 6.68 8.29
N ASN A 170 -5.15 5.45 8.41
CA ASN A 170 -4.04 4.89 7.64
C ASN A 170 -4.58 3.75 6.75
N GLN A 171 -4.64 4.00 5.44
CA GLN A 171 -5.08 2.99 4.47
C GLN A 171 -3.89 2.11 4.06
N ILE A 172 -3.97 0.80 4.29
CA ILE A 172 -2.86 -0.15 4.09
C ILE A 172 -3.36 -1.47 3.47
N GLU A 173 -2.43 -2.20 2.83
CA GLU A 173 -2.69 -3.57 2.40
C GLU A 173 -2.94 -4.43 3.64
N LEU A 174 -4.08 -5.11 3.72
CA LEU A 174 -4.38 -5.90 4.90
C LEU A 174 -5.25 -7.10 4.54
N HIS A 175 -4.69 -8.29 4.72
CA HIS A 175 -5.33 -9.56 4.40
C HIS A 175 -4.66 -10.72 5.17
N PRO A 176 -5.23 -11.94 5.18
CA PRO A 176 -4.65 -13.08 5.90
C PRO A 176 -3.15 -13.37 5.67
N SER A 177 -2.62 -13.05 4.49
CA SER A 177 -1.20 -13.20 4.14
C SER A 177 -0.34 -11.94 4.33
N CYS A 178 -0.90 -10.88 4.90
CA CYS A 178 -0.20 -9.63 5.21
C CYS A 178 -0.95 -8.98 6.38
N THR A 179 -0.76 -9.50 7.58
CA THR A 179 -1.62 -9.17 8.74
C THR A 179 -1.26 -7.86 9.42
N GLN A 180 -0.01 -7.41 9.27
CA GLN A 180 0.53 -6.15 9.80
C GLN A 180 0.12 -5.85 11.26
N GLU A 181 0.11 -6.87 12.13
CA GLU A 181 -0.53 -6.79 13.46
C GLU A 181 0.00 -5.64 14.32
N GLU A 182 1.32 -5.45 14.34
CA GLU A 182 1.96 -4.35 15.10
C GLU A 182 1.51 -2.97 14.60
N LEU A 183 1.37 -2.79 13.28
CA LEU A 183 0.94 -1.53 12.69
C LEU A 183 -0.53 -1.26 12.97
N VAL A 184 -1.38 -2.28 12.86
CA VAL A 184 -2.82 -2.17 13.18
C VAL A 184 -3.01 -1.80 14.65
N GLU A 185 -2.29 -2.46 15.55
CA GLU A 185 -2.35 -2.17 16.99
C GLU A 185 -1.82 -0.77 17.31
N PHE A 186 -0.71 -0.35 16.68
CA PHE A 186 -0.19 1.01 16.83
C PHE A 186 -1.21 2.06 16.38
N CYS A 187 -1.85 1.87 15.22
CA CYS A 187 -2.88 2.78 14.72
C CYS A 187 -4.04 2.88 15.72
N ARG A 188 -4.53 1.74 16.22
CA ARG A 188 -5.60 1.66 17.22
C ARG A 188 -5.27 2.44 18.49
N GLN A 189 -4.07 2.27 19.03
CA GLN A 189 -3.61 2.99 20.24
C GLN A 189 -3.52 4.51 20.04
N LYS A 190 -3.28 4.96 18.81
CA LYS A 190 -3.22 6.38 18.46
C LYS A 190 -4.55 6.96 17.98
N GLY A 191 -5.63 6.18 17.98
CA GLY A 191 -6.94 6.61 17.48
C GLY A 191 -6.97 6.79 15.96
N ILE A 192 -6.09 6.11 15.23
CA ILE A 192 -6.04 6.11 13.77
C ILE A 192 -6.81 4.87 13.29
N VAL A 193 -7.84 5.05 12.48
CA VAL A 193 -8.57 3.93 11.86
C VAL A 193 -7.72 3.32 10.75
N VAL A 194 -7.78 2.01 10.60
CA VAL A 194 -7.14 1.32 9.47
C VAL A 194 -8.16 1.07 8.38
N THR A 195 -7.82 1.41 7.13
CA THR A 195 -8.59 0.96 5.97
C THR A 195 -7.80 -0.12 5.24
N ALA A 196 -8.34 -1.34 5.23
CA ALA A 196 -7.80 -2.50 4.54
C ALA A 196 -8.11 -2.43 3.04
N TYR A 197 -7.09 -2.23 2.21
CA TYR A 197 -7.20 -2.45 0.76
C TYR A 197 -6.65 -3.83 0.37
N SER A 198 -6.99 -4.28 -0.83
CA SER A 198 -6.63 -5.61 -1.37
C SER A 198 -7.00 -6.79 -0.45
N PRO A 199 -8.18 -6.83 0.21
CA PRO A 199 -8.50 -7.89 1.18
C PRO A 199 -8.50 -9.32 0.60
N LEU A 200 -8.54 -9.44 -0.74
CA LEU A 200 -8.54 -10.70 -1.48
C LEU A 200 -7.16 -11.04 -2.10
N GLY A 201 -6.14 -10.22 -1.89
CA GLY A 201 -4.81 -10.39 -2.51
C GLY A 201 -4.68 -9.79 -3.92
N SER A 202 -5.43 -8.71 -4.23
CA SER A 202 -5.35 -7.96 -5.50
C SER A 202 -5.63 -8.82 -6.76
N ASN A 203 -4.73 -8.82 -7.76
CA ASN A 203 -4.90 -9.49 -9.05
C ASN A 203 -5.22 -10.97 -8.85
N ASP A 204 -6.20 -11.48 -9.60
CA ASP A 204 -6.69 -12.86 -9.56
C ASP A 204 -7.24 -13.36 -8.21
N SER A 205 -7.19 -12.52 -7.17
CA SER A 205 -7.73 -12.79 -5.85
C SER A 205 -7.27 -14.15 -5.27
N PRO A 206 -5.96 -14.39 -5.15
CA PRO A 206 -5.39 -15.71 -4.84
C PRO A 206 -5.92 -16.30 -3.52
N LEU A 207 -6.28 -15.43 -2.57
CA LEU A 207 -6.81 -15.84 -1.26
C LEU A 207 -8.19 -16.51 -1.34
N LEU A 208 -8.93 -16.35 -2.44
CA LEU A 208 -10.18 -17.09 -2.65
C LEU A 208 -9.96 -18.61 -2.77
N SER A 209 -8.74 -19.01 -3.17
CA SER A 209 -8.38 -20.42 -3.31
C SER A 209 -7.82 -21.04 -2.03
N ASN A 210 -7.59 -20.25 -0.97
CA ASN A 210 -7.05 -20.73 0.30
C ASN A 210 -8.03 -21.69 1.01
N GLU A 211 -7.52 -22.85 1.44
CA GLU A 211 -8.34 -23.92 2.01
C GLU A 211 -8.99 -23.55 3.35
N ILE A 212 -8.33 -22.72 4.19
CA ILE A 212 -8.92 -22.22 5.44
C ILE A 212 -10.09 -21.28 5.12
N ALA A 213 -9.90 -20.35 4.18
CA ALA A 213 -10.96 -19.45 3.74
C ALA A 213 -12.16 -20.21 3.15
N LYS A 214 -11.92 -21.24 2.32
CA LYS A 214 -12.99 -22.11 1.78
C LYS A 214 -13.71 -22.91 2.86
N LYS A 215 -12.96 -23.52 3.79
CA LYS A 215 -13.51 -24.29 4.92
C LYS A 215 -14.47 -23.43 5.74
N ILE A 216 -14.06 -22.22 6.11
CA ILE A 216 -14.90 -21.29 6.86
C ILE A 216 -16.09 -20.84 6.01
N ALA A 217 -15.88 -20.51 4.73
CA ALA A 217 -16.96 -20.11 3.82
C ALA A 217 -18.05 -21.19 3.71
N GLY A 218 -17.66 -22.47 3.65
CA GLY A 218 -18.58 -23.61 3.65
C GLY A 218 -19.43 -23.72 4.92
N LYS A 219 -18.85 -23.43 6.09
CA LYS A 219 -19.58 -23.42 7.38
C LYS A 219 -20.70 -22.37 7.40
N TYR A 220 -20.48 -21.22 6.78
CA TYR A 220 -21.45 -20.13 6.72
C TYR A 220 -22.32 -20.12 5.44
N ASN A 221 -22.09 -21.05 4.52
CA ASN A 221 -22.74 -21.10 3.20
C ASN A 221 -22.63 -19.76 2.43
N VAL A 222 -21.41 -19.20 2.39
CA VAL A 222 -21.08 -17.95 1.68
C VAL A 222 -19.90 -18.14 0.73
N HIS A 223 -19.58 -17.13 -0.09
CA HIS A 223 -18.39 -17.15 -0.93
C HIS A 223 -17.12 -16.85 -0.10
N PRO A 224 -15.93 -17.39 -0.44
CA PRO A 224 -14.69 -17.08 0.28
C PRO A 224 -14.37 -15.58 0.41
N ALA A 225 -14.80 -14.77 -0.57
CA ALA A 225 -14.70 -13.31 -0.49
C ALA A 225 -15.40 -12.72 0.75
N ASN A 226 -16.57 -13.26 1.12
CA ASN A 226 -17.30 -12.82 2.31
C ASN A 226 -16.48 -13.05 3.58
N VAL A 227 -15.80 -14.20 3.68
CA VAL A 227 -14.93 -14.53 4.82
C VAL A 227 -13.77 -13.54 4.92
N LEU A 228 -13.08 -13.28 3.80
CA LEU A 228 -11.90 -12.42 3.75
C LEU A 228 -12.23 -10.94 4.05
N ILE A 229 -13.36 -10.45 3.52
CA ILE A 229 -13.89 -9.12 3.86
C ILE A 229 -14.30 -9.07 5.34
N SER A 230 -14.98 -10.12 5.81
CA SER A 230 -15.44 -10.21 7.20
C SER A 230 -14.29 -10.25 8.19
N LEU A 231 -13.17 -10.88 7.86
CA LEU A 231 -11.99 -10.86 8.72
C LEU A 231 -11.61 -9.43 9.09
N GLN A 232 -11.60 -8.51 8.12
CA GLN A 232 -11.28 -7.12 8.37
C GLN A 232 -12.42 -6.40 9.09
N ALA A 233 -13.67 -6.62 8.70
CA ALA A 233 -14.83 -5.97 9.32
C ALA A 233 -15.09 -6.39 10.79
N ASN A 234 -14.61 -7.57 11.21
CA ASN A 234 -14.64 -8.04 12.59
C ASN A 234 -13.49 -7.47 13.45
N LYS A 235 -12.49 -6.81 12.86
CA LYS A 235 -11.41 -6.15 13.60
C LYS A 235 -11.85 -4.76 14.09
N PRO A 236 -11.74 -4.46 15.40
CA PRO A 236 -12.06 -3.13 15.91
C PRO A 236 -11.22 -2.04 15.25
N GLY A 237 -11.88 -0.98 14.79
CA GLY A 237 -11.19 0.16 14.17
C GLY A 237 -10.66 -0.11 12.76
N VAL A 238 -11.17 -1.15 12.08
CA VAL A 238 -10.81 -1.50 10.70
C VAL A 238 -12.02 -1.34 9.77
N ASN A 239 -11.85 -0.53 8.74
CA ASN A 239 -12.70 -0.46 7.54
C ASN A 239 -12.05 -1.30 6.42
N VAL A 240 -12.82 -1.79 5.45
CA VAL A 240 -12.32 -2.63 4.36
C VAL A 240 -12.92 -2.25 3.01
N LEU A 241 -12.06 -2.25 1.98
CA LEU A 241 -12.43 -1.94 0.61
C LEU A 241 -12.58 -3.22 -0.22
N SER A 242 -13.78 -3.48 -0.71
CA SER A 242 -14.06 -4.60 -1.60
C SER A 242 -14.25 -4.09 -3.03
N LYS A 243 -13.20 -4.15 -3.87
CA LYS A 243 -13.28 -3.75 -5.27
C LYS A 243 -14.07 -4.75 -6.10
N SER A 244 -15.03 -4.27 -6.89
CA SER A 244 -15.72 -5.05 -7.91
C SER A 244 -16.43 -4.13 -8.91
N VAL A 245 -16.48 -4.54 -10.17
CA VAL A 245 -17.33 -3.93 -11.22
C VAL A 245 -18.50 -4.84 -11.60
N THR A 246 -18.60 -6.02 -10.99
CA THR A 246 -19.65 -7.00 -11.28
C THR A 246 -20.76 -6.90 -10.24
N ASN A 247 -21.98 -6.63 -10.70
CA ASN A 247 -23.17 -6.39 -9.86
C ASN A 247 -23.43 -7.48 -8.81
N SER A 248 -23.38 -8.76 -9.19
CA SER A 248 -23.59 -9.87 -8.25
C SER A 248 -22.53 -9.91 -7.14
N ARG A 249 -21.27 -9.60 -7.47
CA ARG A 249 -20.18 -9.51 -6.49
C ARG A 249 -20.29 -8.27 -5.63
N ILE A 250 -20.72 -7.12 -6.18
CA ILE A 250 -20.96 -5.89 -5.42
C ILE A 250 -21.99 -6.16 -4.32
N ILE A 251 -23.13 -6.76 -4.66
CA ILE A 251 -24.17 -7.15 -3.68
C ILE A 251 -23.61 -8.17 -2.69
N SER A 252 -22.97 -9.24 -3.18
CA SER A 252 -22.46 -10.31 -2.33
C SER A 252 -21.44 -9.80 -1.31
N ASN A 253 -20.55 -8.88 -1.69
CA ASN A 253 -19.50 -8.34 -0.83
C ASN A 253 -20.04 -7.55 0.39
N LEU A 254 -21.29 -7.08 0.36
CA LEU A 254 -21.94 -6.46 1.52
C LEU A 254 -22.35 -7.48 2.59
N ASN A 255 -22.42 -8.76 2.25
CA ASN A 255 -22.74 -9.82 3.20
C ASN A 255 -21.51 -10.11 4.06
N VAL A 256 -21.51 -9.53 5.25
CA VAL A 256 -20.47 -9.70 6.26
C VAL A 256 -20.95 -10.72 7.31
N ILE A 257 -20.12 -11.70 7.62
CA ILE A 257 -20.39 -12.74 8.61
C ILE A 257 -19.68 -12.44 9.94
N ASN A 258 -20.28 -12.89 11.04
CA ASN A 258 -19.65 -12.81 12.35
C ASN A 258 -18.75 -14.03 12.54
N LEU A 259 -17.45 -13.81 12.39
CA LEU A 259 -16.43 -14.84 12.60
C LEU A 259 -16.22 -15.04 14.11
N THR A 260 -15.94 -16.27 14.52
CA THR A 260 -15.51 -16.54 15.90
C THR A 260 -14.05 -16.12 16.10
N ASP A 261 -13.63 -15.95 17.36
CA ASP A 261 -12.26 -15.57 17.67
C ASP A 261 -11.27 -16.67 17.21
N GLU A 262 -11.68 -17.94 17.24
CA GLU A 262 -10.91 -19.07 16.70
C GLU A 262 -10.77 -18.99 15.18
N GLU A 263 -11.83 -18.64 14.46
CA GLU A 263 -11.80 -18.51 12.98
C GLU A 263 -10.96 -17.32 12.54
N ILE A 264 -11.07 -16.19 13.26
CA ILE A 264 -10.20 -15.02 13.05
C ILE A 264 -8.74 -15.43 13.23
N LYS A 265 -8.44 -16.20 14.29
CA LYS A 265 -7.09 -16.73 14.55
C LYS A 265 -6.63 -17.71 13.47
N GLU A 266 -7.48 -18.65 13.03
CA GLU A 266 -7.16 -19.58 11.92
C GLU A 266 -6.79 -18.82 10.64
N LEU A 267 -7.51 -17.74 10.32
CA LEU A 267 -7.22 -16.91 9.16
C LEU A 267 -5.93 -16.08 9.34
N GLN A 268 -5.68 -15.51 10.52
CA GLN A 268 -4.44 -14.78 10.79
C GLN A 268 -3.21 -15.68 10.78
N ASP A 269 -3.36 -16.94 11.21
CA ASP A 269 -2.27 -17.92 11.20
C ASP A 269 -1.80 -18.28 9.77
N ILE A 270 -2.56 -17.93 8.71
CA ILE A 270 -2.12 -18.06 7.31
C ILE A 270 -0.79 -17.33 7.08
N ASP A 271 -0.63 -16.12 7.62
CA ASP A 271 0.55 -15.28 7.44
C ASP A 271 1.85 -15.98 7.88
N LYS A 272 1.76 -16.82 8.92
CA LYS A 272 2.90 -17.57 9.46
C LYS A 272 3.45 -18.61 8.48
N THR A 273 2.65 -19.04 7.53
CA THR A 273 2.98 -20.11 6.56
C THR A 273 2.97 -19.66 5.12
N ASN A 274 2.30 -18.54 4.80
CA ASN A 274 2.10 -18.06 3.45
C ASN A 274 1.97 -16.53 3.46
N HIS A 275 3.02 -15.85 3.92
CA HIS A 275 3.14 -14.41 3.85
C HIS A 275 3.41 -13.94 2.42
N PHE A 276 2.68 -12.94 1.95
CA PHE A 276 3.02 -12.20 0.74
C PHE A 276 2.43 -10.79 0.80
N ARG A 277 3.12 -9.85 0.17
CA ARG A 277 2.60 -8.50 -0.09
C ARG A 277 2.38 -8.33 -1.60
N VAL A 278 1.28 -7.69 -1.99
CA VAL A 278 0.98 -7.42 -3.41
C VAL A 278 1.34 -6.00 -3.82
N CYS A 279 1.38 -5.07 -2.88
CA CYS A 279 1.67 -3.66 -3.11
C CYS A 279 3.08 -3.30 -2.64
N HIS A 280 4.08 -3.63 -3.45
CA HIS A 280 5.46 -3.27 -3.16
C HIS A 280 5.75 -1.81 -3.53
N PRO A 281 6.37 -1.01 -2.65
CA PRO A 281 6.62 0.40 -2.93
C PRO A 281 7.87 0.68 -3.78
N ASN A 282 8.63 -0.35 -4.18
CA ASN A 282 9.94 -0.17 -4.83
C ASN A 282 9.87 0.65 -6.13
N TRP A 283 8.72 0.63 -6.82
CA TRP A 283 8.48 1.43 -8.03
C TRP A 283 8.60 2.94 -7.79
N THR A 284 8.38 3.40 -6.57
CA THR A 284 8.50 4.83 -6.19
C THR A 284 9.95 5.33 -6.20
N GLY A 285 10.92 4.41 -6.19
CA GLY A 285 12.33 4.73 -6.00
C GLY A 285 12.69 5.11 -4.56
N TRP A 286 11.77 5.15 -3.60
CA TRP A 286 12.03 5.44 -2.19
C TRP A 286 12.33 4.18 -1.34
N GLY A 287 12.52 3.03 -1.99
CA GLY A 287 12.83 1.76 -1.32
C GLY A 287 11.60 1.11 -0.70
N SER A 288 11.78 0.45 0.43
CA SER A 288 10.74 -0.33 1.13
C SER A 288 9.72 0.53 1.88
N LEU A 289 9.98 1.84 2.04
CA LEU A 289 9.14 2.74 2.84
C LEU A 289 8.95 2.30 4.30
N GLY A 290 9.92 1.54 4.82
CA GLY A 290 9.88 1.01 6.19
C GLY A 290 9.01 -0.25 6.36
N PHE A 291 8.49 -0.82 5.27
CA PHE A 291 7.88 -2.15 5.31
C PHE A 291 8.99 -3.22 5.24
N SER A 292 9.22 -3.91 6.36
CA SER A 292 10.30 -4.90 6.49
C SER A 292 10.21 -6.05 5.49
N ASP A 293 8.99 -6.49 5.18
CA ASP A 293 8.69 -7.50 4.15
C ASP A 293 9.00 -7.04 2.72
N CYS A 294 9.23 -5.74 2.51
CA CYS A 294 9.68 -5.16 1.24
C CYS A 294 11.19 -4.91 1.19
N GLU A 295 11.93 -5.15 2.28
CA GLU A 295 13.39 -4.99 2.30
C GLU A 295 14.13 -6.11 1.55
N MET A 296 13.38 -6.94 0.80
CA MET A 296 13.84 -8.13 0.10
C MET A 296 15.14 -7.92 -0.67
N LEU A 297 15.38 -6.79 -1.33
CA LEU A 297 16.65 -6.61 -2.05
C LEU A 297 17.87 -6.61 -1.11
N ARG A 298 17.78 -5.95 0.04
CA ARG A 298 18.86 -5.95 1.03
C ARG A 298 18.99 -7.30 1.72
N ALA A 299 17.90 -7.92 2.13
CA ALA A 299 17.92 -9.20 2.83
C ALA A 299 18.38 -10.36 1.92
N ILE A 300 18.00 -10.34 0.64
CA ILE A 300 18.45 -11.32 -0.37
C ILE A 300 19.94 -11.11 -0.68
N ILE A 301 20.38 -9.86 -0.90
CA ILE A 301 21.81 -9.56 -1.12
C ILE A 301 22.63 -9.90 0.13
N GLN A 302 22.17 -9.56 1.32
CA GLN A 302 22.82 -9.85 2.59
C GLN A 302 22.94 -11.37 2.80
N LYS A 303 21.87 -12.14 2.60
CA LYS A 303 21.91 -13.61 2.67
C LYS A 303 22.78 -14.23 1.58
N ALA A 304 22.77 -13.69 0.36
CA ALA A 304 23.66 -14.12 -0.72
C ALA A 304 25.14 -13.86 -0.37
N ILE A 305 25.46 -12.68 0.17
CA ILE A 305 26.79 -12.35 0.67
C ILE A 305 27.19 -13.26 1.84
N GLU A 306 26.31 -13.44 2.84
CA GLU A 306 26.58 -14.26 4.03
C GLU A 306 26.74 -15.76 3.69
N SER A 307 25.99 -16.28 2.72
CA SER A 307 26.10 -17.67 2.24
C SER A 307 27.37 -17.88 1.41
N VAL A 308 27.79 -16.92 0.58
CA VAL A 308 29.07 -16.96 -0.12
C VAL A 308 30.23 -16.92 0.88
N ILE A 309 30.14 -16.08 1.91
CA ILE A 309 31.16 -15.96 2.97
C ILE A 309 31.20 -17.19 3.88
N HIS A 310 30.05 -17.74 4.30
CA HIS A 310 30.01 -18.92 5.18
C HIS A 310 30.37 -20.22 4.46
N ALA A 311 30.03 -20.37 3.17
CA ALA A 311 30.38 -21.58 2.43
C ALA A 311 31.88 -21.66 2.09
N HIS A 312 32.60 -20.54 2.11
CA HIS A 312 34.00 -20.50 1.65
C HIS A 312 34.86 -19.63 2.58
N ILE A 313 35.43 -20.27 3.60
CA ILE A 313 36.60 -19.76 4.31
C ILE A 313 37.67 -19.40 3.26
N LEU A 314 37.97 -18.11 3.20
CA LEU A 314 39.07 -17.44 2.50
C LEU A 314 40.15 -18.40 1.97
N ILE A 315 40.16 -18.64 0.65
CA ILE A 315 41.33 -18.85 -0.25
C ILE A 315 40.93 -19.43 -1.64
N SER A 316 39.69 -19.87 -1.89
CA SER A 316 39.35 -20.49 -3.20
C SER A 316 37.97 -20.15 -3.77
N LEU A 317 37.66 -18.86 -3.94
CA LEU A 317 36.46 -18.47 -4.69
C LEU A 317 36.72 -18.60 -6.22
N PRO A 318 35.82 -19.25 -6.99
CA PRO A 318 35.86 -19.23 -8.45
C PRO A 318 35.68 -17.81 -8.99
N SER A 319 36.14 -17.55 -10.23
CA SER A 319 36.10 -16.21 -10.85
C SER A 319 34.68 -15.67 -11.06
N GLU A 320 33.68 -16.55 -11.08
CA GLU A 320 32.27 -16.23 -11.24
C GLU A 320 31.41 -17.17 -10.36
N ILE A 321 30.34 -16.62 -9.81
CA ILE A 321 29.32 -17.34 -9.05
C ILE A 321 27.96 -16.91 -9.59
N LYS A 322 27.10 -17.90 -9.87
CA LYS A 322 25.72 -17.70 -10.32
C LYS A 322 24.78 -18.28 -9.27
N ILE A 323 23.82 -17.49 -8.80
CA ILE A 323 22.78 -17.92 -7.86
C ILE A 323 21.42 -17.64 -8.49
N GLU A 324 20.57 -18.66 -8.58
CA GLU A 324 19.23 -18.58 -9.17
C GLU A 324 18.18 -18.62 -8.04
N GLY A 325 17.16 -17.76 -8.11
CA GLY A 325 16.03 -17.70 -7.18
C GLY A 325 14.71 -17.45 -7.90
N ASP A 326 13.61 -17.30 -7.15
CA ASP A 326 12.27 -17.10 -7.72
C ASP A 326 12.17 -15.77 -8.48
N GLY A 327 12.35 -15.82 -9.81
CA GLY A 327 12.22 -14.70 -10.74
C GLY A 327 13.47 -13.83 -10.94
N TYR A 328 14.65 -14.26 -10.46
CA TYR A 328 15.90 -13.53 -10.68
C TYR A 328 17.13 -14.43 -10.73
N VAL A 329 18.15 -13.94 -11.43
CA VAL A 329 19.49 -14.54 -11.46
C VAL A 329 20.51 -13.52 -10.96
N LEU A 330 21.26 -13.88 -9.92
CA LEU A 330 22.35 -13.09 -9.37
C LEU A 330 23.68 -13.58 -9.96
N HIS A 331 24.34 -12.74 -10.75
CA HIS A 331 25.71 -12.98 -11.20
C HIS A 331 26.68 -12.18 -10.34
N ALA A 332 27.66 -12.85 -9.74
CA ALA A 332 28.78 -12.23 -9.04
C ALA A 332 30.09 -12.60 -9.76
N SER A 333 30.87 -11.60 -10.17
CA SER A 333 32.16 -11.81 -10.83
C SER A 333 33.29 -11.16 -10.05
N ARG A 334 34.44 -11.85 -10.02
CA ARG A 334 35.66 -11.40 -9.35
C ARG A 334 36.47 -10.54 -10.30
N LYS A 335 36.46 -9.21 -10.13
CA LYS A 335 37.30 -8.30 -10.91
C LYS A 335 38.62 -7.99 -10.20
N PRO A 336 39.78 -8.07 -10.88
CA PRO A 336 41.04 -7.54 -10.35
C PRO A 336 40.93 -6.02 -10.18
N TRP A 337 41.23 -5.51 -8.98
CA TRP A 337 41.26 -4.06 -8.76
C TRP A 337 42.52 -3.48 -9.40
N LEU A 338 42.38 -2.66 -10.45
CA LEU A 338 43.51 -2.07 -11.16
C LEU A 338 43.98 -0.80 -10.44
N TYR A 339 45.28 -0.75 -10.10
CA TYR A 339 45.91 0.37 -9.41
C TYR A 339 45.70 1.69 -10.20
N GLY A 340 45.06 2.68 -9.58
CA GLY A 340 44.86 4.02 -10.15
C GLY A 340 43.45 4.33 -10.65
N GLN A 341 42.50 3.39 -10.62
CA GLN A 341 41.09 3.72 -10.86
C GLN A 341 40.49 4.49 -9.66
N LYS A 342 39.88 5.65 -9.94
CA LYS A 342 38.98 6.32 -9.00
C LYS A 342 37.59 5.72 -9.15
N LEU A 343 37.12 5.05 -8.11
CA LEU A 343 35.71 4.69 -7.97
C LEU A 343 34.95 5.90 -7.44
N ASN A 344 33.97 6.39 -8.20
CA ASN A 344 32.96 7.30 -7.68
C ASN A 344 31.88 6.45 -7.01
N LEU A 345 31.98 6.28 -5.69
CA LEU A 345 30.94 5.67 -4.87
C LEU A 345 30.10 6.77 -4.24
N ALA A 346 28.77 6.66 -4.36
CA ALA A 346 27.84 7.51 -3.62
C ALA A 346 26.82 6.64 -2.87
N TRP A 347 27.12 6.37 -1.60
CA TRP A 347 26.19 6.59 -0.49
C TRP A 347 27.01 6.78 0.80
N GLY A 348 27.08 8.03 1.29
CA GLY A 348 27.85 8.41 2.50
C GLY A 348 29.25 8.99 2.21
N ASN A 349 29.50 10.23 2.62
CA ASN A 349 30.70 11.02 2.32
C ASN A 349 31.94 10.61 3.15
N GLN A 350 32.65 9.54 2.75
CA GLN A 350 34.03 9.31 3.21
C GLN A 350 34.90 8.79 2.04
N PRO A 351 36.03 9.44 1.71
CA PRO A 351 36.96 8.91 0.72
C PRO A 351 37.71 7.69 1.28
N ILE A 352 37.57 6.55 0.61
CA ILE A 352 38.28 5.31 0.96
C ILE A 352 39.70 5.36 0.35
N ARG A 353 40.74 5.11 1.16
CA ARG A 353 42.12 4.93 0.66
C ARG A 353 42.32 3.52 0.12
N ALA A 354 43.10 3.42 -0.96
CA ALA A 354 43.47 2.16 -1.60
C ALA A 354 44.15 1.18 -0.62
N CYS A 355 43.77 -0.10 -0.69
CA CYS A 355 44.41 -1.20 0.02
C CYS A 355 44.64 -2.34 -1.00
N PRO A 356 45.82 -2.99 -1.03
CA PRO A 356 46.16 -3.99 -2.05
C PRO A 356 45.29 -5.26 -2.05
N ASP A 357 44.54 -5.50 -0.97
CA ASP A 357 43.90 -6.79 -0.68
C ASP A 357 42.35 -6.74 -0.66
N LYS A 358 41.70 -5.80 -1.35
CA LYS A 358 40.23 -5.70 -1.37
C LYS A 358 39.59 -6.26 -2.63
N TRP A 359 38.54 -7.06 -2.42
CA TRP A 359 37.64 -7.62 -3.41
C TRP A 359 36.56 -6.61 -3.80
N THR A 360 36.02 -6.71 -5.01
CA THR A 360 34.84 -5.95 -5.45
C THR A 360 33.86 -6.92 -6.08
N PHE A 361 32.63 -6.95 -5.56
CA PHE A 361 31.56 -7.79 -6.07
C PHE A 361 30.62 -6.94 -6.91
N VAL A 362 30.50 -7.30 -8.19
CA VAL A 362 29.54 -6.68 -9.11
C VAL A 362 28.33 -7.59 -9.18
N PHE A 363 27.15 -7.07 -8.85
CA PHE A 363 25.90 -7.82 -8.94
C PHE A 363 25.09 -7.33 -10.14
N GLU A 364 24.70 -8.26 -11.00
CA GLU A 364 23.75 -8.02 -12.09
C GLU A 364 22.43 -8.68 -11.74
N LEU A 365 21.36 -7.88 -11.73
CA LEU A 365 20.00 -8.39 -11.60
C LEU A 365 19.39 -8.50 -13.00
N VAL A 366 19.01 -9.73 -13.38
CA VAL A 366 18.22 -10.01 -14.58
C VAL A 366 16.80 -10.37 -14.13
N ASP A 367 15.84 -9.57 -14.57
CA ASP A 367 14.40 -9.75 -14.34
C ASP A 367 13.85 -10.54 -15.54
N ASP A 368 13.18 -11.67 -15.31
CA ASP A 368 12.78 -12.60 -16.38
C ASP A 368 11.89 -11.95 -17.47
N ASP A 369 11.21 -10.84 -17.14
CA ASP A 369 10.35 -10.10 -18.05
C ASP A 369 11.01 -8.85 -18.70
N LYS A 370 12.29 -8.55 -18.43
CA LYS A 370 13.00 -7.42 -19.03
C LYS A 370 14.42 -7.78 -19.46
N ALA A 371 14.64 -7.79 -20.78
CA ALA A 371 15.93 -8.08 -21.43
C ALA A 371 17.07 -7.07 -21.17
N THR A 372 16.99 -6.21 -20.15
CA THR A 372 18.02 -5.21 -19.83
C THR A 372 18.47 -5.34 -18.36
N PRO A 373 19.70 -5.80 -18.12
CA PRO A 373 20.25 -5.91 -16.76
C PRO A 373 20.32 -4.55 -16.07
N ARG A 374 20.02 -4.51 -14.76
CA ARG A 374 20.31 -3.35 -13.91
C ARG A 374 21.54 -3.67 -13.06
N HIS A 375 22.58 -2.83 -13.16
CA HIS A 375 23.83 -2.99 -12.42
C HIS A 375 23.73 -2.36 -11.04
N ALA A 376 24.11 -3.10 -10.00
CA ALA A 376 24.36 -2.56 -8.67
C ALA A 376 25.72 -3.07 -8.16
N GLU A 377 26.65 -2.15 -7.90
CA GLU A 377 27.94 -2.48 -7.28
C GLU A 377 27.82 -2.33 -5.76
N GLY A 378 28.01 -3.43 -5.03
CA GLY A 378 28.03 -3.47 -3.57
C GLY A 378 29.41 -3.90 -3.06
N LEU A 379 29.85 -3.33 -1.93
CA LEU A 379 31.13 -3.68 -1.29
C LEU A 379 31.09 -5.05 -0.62
#